data_AF-A0A2S6QUJ8-F1
#
_entry.id   AF-A0A2S6QUJ8-F1
#
_cell.length_a   1.000
_cell.length_b   1.000
_cell.length_c   1.000
_cell.angle_alpha   90.00
_cell.angle_beta   90.00
_cell.angle_gamma   90.00
#
_symmetry.space_group_name_H-M   'P 1'
#
loop_
_entity.id
_entity.type
_entity.pdbx_description
1 polymer ?
#
loop_
_entity_poly.entity_id
_entity_poly.type
_entity_poly.pdbx_seq_one_letter_code
_entity_poly.pdbx_strand_id
1 'polypeptide(L)'
;MKKLTLICFAALLLTACGDPNPMVTSSGAGFLGGLWDGLTCIFAFIFSIFGGDYNIYEVVNTGNWYNFGFLLGLLGSAATFWLFIWVILQIIGAIILAFSK
;
A
#
# COMPACT_ATOMS: atom_id res chain seq x y z
N MET A 1 6.76 9.92 26.06
CA MET A 1 5.80 9.71 24.95
C MET A 1 6.50 9.46 23.61
N LYS A 2 7.41 10.34 23.14
CA LYS A 2 8.11 10.17 21.84
C LYS A 2 8.86 8.82 21.66
N LYS A 3 9.51 8.32 22.71
CA LYS A 3 10.21 7.01 22.67
C LYS A 3 9.24 5.83 22.49
N LEU A 4 8.06 5.91 23.11
CA LEU A 4 7.03 4.86 23.00
C LEU A 4 6.42 4.85 21.60
N THR A 5 6.18 6.03 21.01
CA THR A 5 5.74 6.16 19.61
C THR A 5 6.75 5.57 18.63
N LEU A 6 8.05 5.82 18.85
CA LEU A 6 9.11 5.27 17.99
C LEU A 6 9.17 3.74 18.05
N ILE A 7 9.01 3.16 19.25
CA ILE A 7 9.01 1.70 19.46
C ILE A 7 7.79 1.05 18.80
N CYS A 8 6.59 1.63 18.94
CA CYS A 8 5.39 1.11 18.27
C CYS A 8 5.52 1.16 16.74
N PHE A 9 6.10 2.22 16.19
CA PHE A 9 6.32 2.34 14.76
C PHE A 9 7.35 1.33 14.24
N ALA A 10 8.46 1.14 14.97
CA ALA A 10 9.48 0.14 14.65
C ALA A 10 8.92 -1.30 14.70
N ALA A 11 8.06 -1.60 15.69
CA ALA A 11 7.38 -2.89 15.79
C ALA A 11 6.42 -3.16 14.62
N LEU A 12 5.71 -2.13 14.13
CA LEU A 12 4.84 -2.25 12.96
C LEU A 12 5.61 -2.55 11.66
N LEU A 13 6.80 -1.97 11.51
CA LEU A 13 7.65 -2.20 10.33
C LEU A 13 8.19 -3.64 10.28
N LEU A 14 8.38 -4.28 11.44
CA LEU A 14 8.87 -5.65 11.53
C LEU A 14 7.82 -6.71 11.16
N THR A 15 6.53 -6.36 11.08
CA THR A 15 5.44 -7.28 10.71
C THR A 15 5.08 -7.26 9.23
N ALA A 16 5.77 -6.46 8.40
CA ALA A 16 5.44 -6.29 6.97
C ALA A 16 5.92 -7.44 6.05
N CYS A 17 6.05 -8.66 6.57
CA CYS A 17 6.45 -9.81 5.76
C CYS A 17 5.28 -10.24 4.86
N GLY A 18 5.48 -10.19 3.54
CA GLY A 18 4.50 -10.68 2.56
C GLY A 18 4.59 -12.19 2.43
N ASP A 19 3.50 -12.89 2.78
CA ASP A 19 3.38 -14.34 2.60
C ASP A 19 2.90 -14.63 1.15
N PRO A 20 3.37 -15.71 0.50
CA PRO A 20 2.82 -16.15 -0.78
C PRO A 20 1.32 -16.42 -0.67
N ASN A 21 0.57 -16.07 -1.72
CA ASN A 21 -0.88 -16.19 -1.75
C ASN A 21 -1.34 -17.62 -1.37
N PRO A 22 -1.90 -17.83 -0.16
CA PRO A 22 -2.31 -19.16 0.29
C PRO A 22 -3.66 -19.58 -0.31
N MET A 23 -4.34 -18.70 -1.05
CA MET A 23 -5.74 -18.85 -1.48
C MET A 23 -5.93 -19.59 -2.81
N VAL A 24 -5.04 -20.52 -3.17
CA VAL A 24 -5.32 -21.55 -4.20
C VAL A 24 -6.51 -22.45 -3.77
N THR A 25 -7.07 -22.25 -2.57
CA THR A 25 -8.18 -23.01 -2.00
C THR A 25 -9.56 -22.33 -2.23
N SER A 26 -10.27 -22.83 -3.24
CA SER A 26 -11.72 -22.99 -3.43
C SER A 26 -12.75 -21.85 -3.26
N SER A 27 -12.53 -20.75 -2.53
CA SER A 27 -13.57 -19.69 -2.38
C SER A 27 -13.23 -18.34 -3.01
N GLY A 28 -11.98 -18.12 -3.43
CA GLY A 28 -11.51 -16.88 -4.03
C GLY A 28 -11.47 -15.68 -3.08
N ALA A 29 -10.69 -14.67 -3.44
CA ALA A 29 -10.58 -13.43 -2.68
C ALA A 29 -11.89 -12.62 -2.76
N GLY A 30 -12.39 -12.23 -1.59
CA GLY A 30 -13.56 -11.36 -1.44
C GLY A 30 -13.20 -9.88 -1.41
N PHE A 31 -14.10 -9.06 -0.85
CA PHE A 31 -13.91 -7.62 -0.71
C PHE A 31 -12.60 -7.23 0.00
N LEU A 32 -12.28 -7.88 1.12
CA LEU A 32 -11.07 -7.57 1.90
C LEU A 32 -9.78 -7.95 1.16
N GLY A 33 -9.81 -9.02 0.36
CA GLY A 33 -8.69 -9.39 -0.50
C GLY A 33 -8.48 -8.35 -1.59
N GLY A 34 -9.56 -7.94 -2.27
CA GLY A 34 -9.51 -6.85 -3.23
C GLY A 34 -8.98 -5.56 -2.62
N LEU A 35 -9.44 -5.19 -1.42
CA LEU A 35 -8.97 -4.00 -0.70
C LEU A 35 -7.46 -4.05 -0.43
N TRP A 36 -6.94 -5.20 -0.02
CA TRP A 36 -5.52 -5.41 0.23
C TRP A 36 -4.69 -5.33 -1.05
N ASP A 37 -5.15 -6.00 -2.12
CA ASP A 37 -4.46 -6.01 -3.42
C ASP A 37 -4.44 -4.60 -4.03
N GLY A 38 -5.53 -3.85 -3.92
CA GLY A 38 -5.59 -2.45 -4.35
C GLY A 38 -4.67 -1.53 -3.55
N LEU A 39 -4.52 -1.75 -2.23
CA LEU A 39 -3.63 -0.97 -1.38
C LEU A 39 -2.14 -1.21 -1.74
N THR A 40 -1.82 -2.44 -2.12
CA THR A 40 -0.45 -2.90 -2.40
C THR A 40 -0.10 -2.97 -3.90
N CYS A 41 -1.03 -2.59 -4.78
CA CYS A 41 -0.92 -2.78 -6.23
C CYS A 41 0.34 -2.17 -6.85
N ILE A 42 0.81 -1.03 -6.32
CA ILE A 42 2.02 -0.34 -6.79
C ILE A 42 3.26 -1.21 -6.56
N PHE A 43 3.33 -1.90 -5.42
CA PHE A 43 4.44 -2.80 -5.11
C PHE A 43 4.37 -4.05 -5.98
N ALA A 44 3.19 -4.64 -6.13
CA ALA A 44 2.98 -5.78 -7.03
C ALA A 44 3.38 -5.45 -8.48
N PHE A 45 3.03 -4.26 -8.96
CA PHE A 45 3.44 -3.76 -10.28
C PHE A 45 4.96 -3.56 -10.40
N ILE A 46 5.61 -2.99 -9.39
CA ILE A 46 7.08 -2.84 -9.39
C ILE A 46 7.76 -4.21 -9.46
N PHE A 47 7.33 -5.18 -8.65
CA PHE A 47 7.91 -6.52 -8.66
C PHE A 47 7.63 -7.30 -9.95
N SER A 48 6.49 -7.07 -10.62
CA SER A 48 6.20 -7.72 -11.90
C SER A 48 7.14 -7.25 -13.02
N ILE A 49 7.63 -6.01 -12.96
CA ILE A 49 8.63 -5.49 -13.93
C ILE A 49 9.99 -6.18 -13.77
N PHE A 50 10.36 -6.59 -12.56
CA PHE A 50 11.64 -7.26 -12.29
C PHE A 50 11.62 -8.77 -12.57
N GLY A 51 10.63 -9.25 -13.31
CA GLY A 51 10.57 -10.63 -13.79
C GLY A 51 9.99 -11.64 -12.79
N GLY A 52 9.28 -11.17 -11.76
CA GLY A 52 8.51 -12.05 -10.90
C GLY A 52 7.09 -12.28 -11.45
N ASP A 53 6.59 -13.52 -11.34
CA ASP A 53 5.21 -13.89 -11.67
C ASP A 53 4.21 -13.37 -10.62
N TYR A 54 4.20 -12.06 -10.40
CA TYR A 54 3.31 -11.38 -9.46
C TYR A 54 2.12 -10.77 -10.21
N ASN A 55 0.93 -11.33 -9.96
CA ASN A 55 -0.31 -10.76 -10.47
C ASN A 55 -0.75 -9.61 -9.57
N ILE A 56 -1.11 -8.48 -10.19
CA ILE A 56 -1.68 -7.32 -9.49
C ILE A 56 -3.11 -7.61 -9.03
N TYR A 57 -3.79 -8.49 -9.76
CA TYR A 57 -5.16 -8.90 -9.52
C TYR A 57 -5.20 -10.37 -9.11
N GLU A 58 -6.07 -10.70 -8.18
CA GLU A 58 -6.31 -12.08 -7.80
C GLU A 58 -7.00 -12.83 -8.95
N VAL A 59 -6.45 -14.01 -9.29
CA VAL A 59 -6.97 -14.85 -10.37
C VAL A 59 -8.29 -15.51 -9.96
N VAL A 60 -8.37 -15.95 -8.70
CA VAL A 60 -9.59 -16.54 -8.12
C VAL A 60 -10.24 -15.54 -7.19
N ASN A 61 -11.27 -14.83 -7.65
CA ASN A 61 -11.95 -13.80 -6.87
C ASN A 61 -13.49 -13.92 -6.92
N THR A 62 -14.18 -13.21 -6.03
CA THR A 62 -15.66 -13.22 -5.94
C THR A 62 -16.35 -12.21 -6.88
N GLY A 63 -15.62 -11.66 -7.86
CA GLY A 63 -16.13 -10.71 -8.85
C GLY A 63 -16.35 -9.30 -8.28
N ASN A 64 -17.60 -8.82 -8.32
CA ASN A 64 -17.92 -7.41 -8.05
C ASN A 64 -17.46 -6.91 -6.67
N TRP A 65 -17.60 -7.72 -5.63
CA TRP A 65 -17.18 -7.34 -4.28
C TRP A 65 -15.67 -7.21 -4.16
N TYR A 66 -14.92 -8.11 -4.81
CA TYR A 66 -13.47 -7.99 -4.92
C TYR A 66 -13.08 -6.71 -5.68
N ASN A 67 -13.69 -6.47 -6.85
CA ASN A 67 -13.39 -5.29 -7.68
C ASN A 67 -13.66 -3.98 -6.93
N PHE A 68 -14.76 -3.94 -6.16
CA PHE A 68 -15.08 -2.78 -5.34
C PHE A 68 -14.04 -2.54 -4.24
N GLY A 69 -13.61 -3.60 -3.55
CA GLY A 69 -12.50 -3.52 -2.60
C GLY A 69 -11.23 -3.00 -3.25
N PHE A 70 -10.86 -3.56 -4.41
CA PHE A 70 -9.68 -3.16 -5.16
C PHE A 70 -9.67 -1.68 -5.51
N LEU A 71 -10.79 -1.15 -6.03
CA LEU A 71 -10.90 0.26 -6.36
C LEU A 71 -10.74 1.16 -5.12
N LEU A 72 -11.33 0.79 -3.98
CA LEU A 72 -11.14 1.53 -2.73
C LEU A 72 -9.69 1.48 -2.24
N GLY A 73 -9.04 0.33 -2.33
CA GLY A 73 -7.64 0.15 -1.95
C GLY A 73 -6.71 1.02 -2.80
N LEU A 74 -6.93 1.01 -4.11
CA LEU A 74 -6.18 1.82 -5.09
C LEU A 74 -6.33 3.32 -4.83
N LEU A 75 -7.57 3.78 -4.57
CA LEU A 75 -7.82 5.18 -4.25
C LEU A 75 -7.15 5.58 -2.93
N GLY A 76 -7.18 4.70 -1.92
CA GLY A 76 -6.54 4.93 -0.62
C GLY A 76 -5.01 5.00 -0.71
N SER A 77 -4.38 4.09 -1.47
CA SER A 77 -2.93 4.10 -1.67
C SER A 77 -2.48 5.33 -2.47
N ALA A 78 -3.20 5.68 -3.54
CA ALA A 78 -2.92 6.87 -4.34
C ALA A 78 -3.06 8.17 -3.53
N ALA A 79 -4.13 8.29 -2.72
CA ALA A 79 -4.33 9.47 -1.87
C ALA A 79 -3.21 9.62 -0.83
N THR A 80 -2.76 8.50 -0.25
CA THR A 80 -1.66 8.51 0.73
C THR A 80 -0.34 8.97 0.07
N PHE A 81 -0.05 8.46 -1.13
CA PHE A 81 1.13 8.88 -1.90
C PHE A 81 1.08 10.37 -2.25
N TRP A 82 -0.10 10.87 -2.65
CA TRP A 82 -0.31 12.29 -2.95
C TRP A 82 -0.10 13.19 -1.72
N LEU A 83 -0.70 12.81 -0.58
CA LEU A 83 -0.53 13.56 0.66
C LEU A 83 0.93 13.57 1.13
N PHE A 84 1.66 12.47 0.95
CA PHE A 84 3.08 12.41 1.29
C PHE A 84 3.91 13.38 0.45
N ILE A 85 3.68 13.44 -0.87
CA ILE A 85 4.32 14.43 -1.76
C ILE A 85 4.01 15.86 -1.30
N TRP A 86 2.75 16.14 -0.98
CA TRP A 86 2.34 17.47 -0.55
C TRP A 86 3.02 17.91 0.74
N VAL A 87 3.16 17.02 1.73
CA VAL A 87 3.90 17.29 2.97
C VAL A 87 5.37 17.57 2.70
N ILE A 88 6.02 16.80 1.81
CA ILE A 88 7.41 17.03 1.42
C ILE A 88 7.58 18.43 0.79
N LEU A 89 6.66 18.84 -0.09
CA LEU A 89 6.69 20.17 -0.70
C LEU A 89 6.57 21.29 0.35
N GLN A 90 5.73 21.12 1.38
CA GLN A 90 5.62 22.08 2.48
C GLN A 90 6.91 22.17 3.29
N ILE A 91 7.55 21.04 3.59
CA ILE A 91 8.82 21.00 4.32
C ILE A 91 9.90 21.71 3.51
N ILE A 92 10.01 21.44 2.20
CA ILE A 92 10.96 22.11 1.31
C ILE A 92 10.71 23.63 1.31
N GLY A 93 9.46 24.06 1.19
CA GLY A 93 9.10 25.48 1.24
C GLY A 93 9.49 26.14 2.57
N ALA A 94 9.26 25.45 3.69
CA ALA A 94 9.66 25.94 5.01
C ALA A 94 11.19 26.06 5.15
N ILE A 95 11.94 25.10 4.60
CA ILE A 95 13.41 25.13 4.58
C ILE A 95 13.91 26.32 3.76
N ILE A 96 13.41 26.52 2.54
CA ILE A 96 13.81 27.63 1.66
C ILE A 96 13.59 28.98 2.37
N LEU A 97 12.43 29.17 3.00
CA LEU A 97 12.13 30.39 3.76
C LEU A 97 13.04 30.59 4.97
N ALA A 98 13.52 29.51 5.60
CA ALA A 98 14.45 29.60 6.71
C ALA A 98 15.86 30.05 6.28
N PHE A 99 16.30 29.69 5.07
CA PHE A 99 17.59 30.11 4.50
C PHE A 99 17.56 31.43 3.73
N SER A 100 16.36 31.96 3.43
CA SER A 100 16.17 33.27 2.81
C SER A 100 16.17 34.44 3.83
N LYS A 101 16.35 34.16 5.12
CA LYS A 101 16.49 35.14 6.19
C LYS A 101 17.92 35.12 6.71
#